data_AF-C1A323-F1
#
_entry.id   AF-C1A323-F1
#
_cell.length_a   1.000
_cell.length_b   1.000
_cell.length_c   1.000
_cell.angle_alpha   90.00
_cell.angle_beta   90.00
_cell.angle_gamma   90.00
#
_symmetry.space_group_name_H-M   'P 1'
#
loop_
_entity.id
_entity.type
_entity.pdbx_description
1 polymer ?
#
loop_
_entity_poly.entity_id
_entity_poly.type
_entity_poly.pdbx_seq_one_letter_code
_entity_poly.pdbx_strand_id
1 'polypeptide(L)'
;MNESPVVVLLDPLRPHVFPLEALPFLSGAIDIDPDVPDSVRGALPATTPGAAVTVMMDTAEPKIEALSAAGVKMIRAEPIHGDRLVEAASIMDRLWNRGGWESTQTHESLSVYLVEETYEVLDAIRSDDESDLREELGDLLLQVLFHSRIAQSHGVFELDDVAGALIAKLVHRSPHLVSSGVVDIAEQERAWDALKAAEKARASSMDGIARSQPPLLLAEKVLSRAAKAGVIESADEADLEALIEQCRRADTALLGALDMLIADIRIREGRRPENVED
;
A
#
# COMPACT_ATOMS: atom_id res chain seq x y z
N MET A 1 -23.75 43.63 9.40
CA MET A 1 -22.92 43.25 8.25
C MET A 1 -23.17 41.77 8.07
N ASN A 2 -23.70 41.32 6.92
CA ASN A 2 -23.78 39.88 6.67
C ASN A 2 -22.35 39.38 6.53
N GLU A 3 -21.87 38.65 7.53
CA GLU A 3 -20.62 37.91 7.41
C GLU A 3 -20.77 36.92 6.25
N SER A 4 -19.76 36.85 5.39
CA SER A 4 -19.73 35.86 4.33
C SER A 4 -19.80 34.46 4.95
N PRO A 5 -20.60 33.53 4.40
CA PRO A 5 -20.72 32.20 4.96
C PRO A 5 -19.36 31.47 4.92
N VAL A 6 -19.07 30.75 6.00
CA VAL A 6 -17.85 29.97 6.21
C VAL A 6 -18.23 28.54 6.56
N VAL A 7 -17.54 27.57 5.98
CA VAL A 7 -17.69 26.16 6.32
C VAL A 7 -16.38 25.64 6.86
N VAL A 8 -16.41 25.11 8.08
CA VAL A 8 -15.29 24.44 8.73
C VAL A 8 -15.48 22.94 8.52
N LEU A 9 -14.53 22.33 7.83
CA LEU A 9 -14.56 20.91 7.50
C LEU A 9 -13.64 20.13 8.42
N LEU A 10 -14.20 19.07 9.01
CA LEU A 10 -13.52 18.18 9.94
C LEU A 10 -13.01 16.94 9.21
N ASP A 11 -11.74 16.61 9.39
CA ASP A 11 -11.14 15.40 8.83
C ASP A 11 -11.86 14.15 9.39
N PRO A 12 -12.43 13.27 8.54
CA PRO A 12 -13.06 12.03 8.97
C PRO A 12 -12.16 11.10 9.80
N LEU A 13 -10.85 11.12 9.57
CA LEU A 13 -9.87 10.34 10.33
C LEU A 13 -9.52 11.01 11.66
N ARG A 14 -9.70 12.33 11.76
CA ARG A 14 -9.29 13.14 12.91
C ARG A 14 -10.37 14.18 13.24
N PRO A 15 -11.61 13.78 13.57
CA PRO A 15 -12.76 14.69 13.68
C PRO A 15 -12.66 15.67 14.86
N HIS A 16 -11.71 15.46 15.77
CA HIS A 16 -11.42 16.33 16.90
C HIS A 16 -10.34 17.39 16.61
N VAL A 17 -9.75 17.39 15.41
CA VAL A 17 -8.70 18.34 15.02
C VAL A 17 -9.31 19.48 14.22
N PHE A 18 -9.19 20.70 14.74
CA PHE A 18 -9.63 21.91 14.06
C PHE A 18 -8.45 22.61 13.38
N PRO A 19 -8.63 23.10 12.14
CA PRO A 19 -7.64 23.97 11.52
C PRO A 19 -7.48 25.24 12.35
N LEU A 20 -6.26 25.68 12.60
CA LEU A 20 -6.00 26.89 13.39
C LEU A 20 -6.69 28.12 12.79
N GLU A 21 -6.82 28.18 11.46
CA GLU A 21 -7.54 29.24 10.75
C GLU A 21 -9.04 29.31 11.10
N ALA A 22 -9.64 28.21 11.56
CA ALA A 22 -11.05 28.17 11.94
C ALA A 22 -11.33 28.88 13.27
N LEU A 23 -10.33 29.04 14.14
CA LEU A 23 -10.52 29.54 15.51
C LEU A 23 -11.30 30.87 15.60
N PRO A 24 -11.04 31.90 14.77
CA PRO A 24 -11.79 33.17 14.86
C PRO A 24 -13.28 33.03 14.53
N PHE A 25 -13.68 31.99 13.79
CA PHE A 25 -15.05 31.76 13.35
C PHE A 25 -15.86 30.92 14.34
N LEU A 26 -15.18 30.12 15.16
CA LEU A 26 -15.81 29.20 16.12
C LEU A 26 -16.23 29.86 17.45
N SER A 27 -15.92 31.14 17.65
CA SER A 27 -16.32 31.88 18.86
C SER A 27 -17.76 32.40 18.84
N GLY A 28 -18.44 32.32 17.69
CA GLY A 28 -19.80 32.83 17.47
C GLY A 28 -20.88 31.74 17.42
N ALA A 29 -22.06 32.10 16.90
CA ALA A 29 -23.09 31.13 16.57
C ALA A 29 -22.64 30.26 15.40
N ILE A 30 -22.74 28.94 15.55
CA ILE A 30 -22.38 27.96 14.52
C ILE A 30 -23.57 27.07 14.22
N ASP A 31 -23.70 26.64 12.98
CA ASP A 31 -24.57 25.55 12.58
C ASP A 31 -23.72 24.27 12.53
N ILE A 32 -24.24 23.16 13.04
CA ILE A 32 -23.52 21.89 13.08
C ILE A 32 -24.30 20.90 12.23
N ASP A 33 -23.65 20.39 11.20
CA ASP A 33 -24.26 19.45 10.28
C ASP A 33 -24.59 18.10 10.94
N PRO A 34 -25.69 17.44 10.53
CA PRO A 34 -26.01 16.08 10.95
C PRO A 34 -24.90 15.04 10.78
N ASP A 35 -23.94 15.24 9.88
CA ASP A 35 -22.81 14.32 9.67
C ASP A 35 -21.77 14.33 10.80
N VAL A 36 -21.71 15.39 11.62
CA VAL A 36 -20.73 15.52 12.70
C VAL A 36 -21.05 14.54 13.82
N PRO A 37 -20.12 13.68 14.27
CA PRO A 37 -20.36 12.72 15.36
C PRO A 37 -20.70 13.41 16.68
N ASP A 38 -21.59 12.79 17.48
CA ASP A 38 -22.02 13.32 18.79
C ASP A 38 -20.84 13.57 19.75
N SER A 39 -19.78 12.76 19.65
CA SER A 39 -18.54 12.91 20.43
C SER A 39 -17.85 14.25 20.18
N VAL A 40 -18.00 14.84 18.99
CA VAL A 40 -17.45 16.15 18.62
C VAL A 40 -18.44 17.26 18.99
N ARG A 41 -19.73 17.04 18.76
CA ARG A 41 -20.78 18.04 19.05
C ARG A 41 -20.76 18.52 20.49
N GLY A 42 -20.52 17.61 21.43
CA GLY A 42 -20.43 17.94 22.86
C GLY A 42 -19.29 18.90 23.22
N ALA A 43 -18.27 19.01 22.36
CA ALA A 43 -17.14 19.92 22.55
C ALA A 43 -17.32 21.27 21.82
N LEU A 44 -18.36 21.40 20.99
CA LEU A 44 -18.66 22.60 20.21
C LEU A 44 -19.71 23.48 20.92
N PRO A 45 -19.76 24.79 20.61
CA PRO A 45 -20.86 25.66 21.02
C PRO A 45 -22.24 25.11 20.59
N ALA A 46 -23.29 25.54 21.29
CA ALA A 46 -24.65 25.15 20.94
C ALA A 46 -24.99 25.54 19.50
N THR A 47 -25.50 24.57 18.73
CA THR A 47 -25.87 24.79 17.33
C THR A 47 -27.00 25.82 17.20
N THR A 48 -26.86 26.70 16.22
CA THR A 48 -27.84 27.69 15.79
C THR A 48 -28.12 27.43 14.31
N PRO A 49 -29.25 26.78 13.97
CA PRO A 49 -29.57 26.43 12.59
C PRO A 49 -29.54 27.65 11.65
N GLY A 50 -28.84 27.53 10.53
CA GLY A 50 -28.69 28.61 9.54
C GLY A 50 -27.69 29.71 9.94
N ALA A 51 -26.84 29.47 10.94
CA ALA A 51 -25.73 30.38 11.23
C ALA A 51 -24.76 30.50 10.04
N ALA A 52 -24.06 31.63 9.96
CA ALA A 52 -23.12 31.91 8.86
C ALA A 52 -21.89 30.99 8.87
N VAL A 53 -21.55 30.40 10.02
CA VAL A 53 -20.48 29.42 10.16
C VAL A 53 -21.09 28.04 10.29
N THR A 54 -20.78 27.12 9.39
CA THR A 54 -21.22 25.72 9.45
C THR A 54 -20.04 24.81 9.74
N VAL A 55 -20.17 23.89 10.69
CA VAL A 55 -19.19 22.83 10.95
C VAL A 55 -19.75 21.52 10.41
N MET A 56 -18.98 20.82 9.57
CA MET A 56 -19.40 19.55 8.98
C MET A 56 -18.21 18.64 8.70
N MET A 57 -18.46 17.37 8.41
CA MET A 57 -17.40 16.42 8.05
C MET A 57 -16.90 16.67 6.62
N ASP A 58 -15.60 16.47 6.38
CA ASP A 58 -15.01 16.50 5.04
C ASP A 58 -15.24 15.16 4.32
N THR A 59 -16.51 14.81 4.11
CA THR A 59 -16.90 13.64 3.31
C THR A 59 -17.02 14.07 1.85
N ALA A 60 -16.60 13.21 0.90
CA ALA A 60 -16.68 13.48 -0.53
C ALA A 60 -18.13 13.49 -1.05
N GLU A 61 -18.95 14.40 -0.53
CA GLU A 61 -20.37 14.54 -0.81
C GLU A 61 -20.63 15.69 -1.79
N PRO A 62 -21.68 15.57 -2.64
CA PRO A 62 -22.10 16.64 -3.55
C PRO A 62 -22.36 17.98 -2.87
N LYS A 63 -22.62 17.96 -1.56
CA LYS A 63 -22.86 19.13 -0.73
C LYS A 63 -21.63 20.04 -0.61
N ILE A 64 -20.44 19.48 -0.39
CA ILE A 64 -19.20 20.27 -0.28
C ILE A 64 -18.86 20.90 -1.63
N GLU A 65 -19.01 20.14 -2.72
CA GLU A 65 -18.80 20.65 -4.08
C GLU A 65 -19.75 21.81 -4.41
N ALA A 66 -21.04 21.68 -4.07
CA ALA A 66 -22.02 22.73 -4.28
C ALA A 66 -21.70 24.01 -3.49
N LEU A 67 -21.30 23.88 -2.22
CA LEU A 67 -20.90 25.01 -1.39
C LEU A 67 -19.62 25.68 -1.91
N SER A 68 -18.64 24.89 -2.33
CA SER A 68 -17.41 25.39 -2.95
C SER A 68 -17.70 26.13 -4.26
N ALA A 69 -18.54 25.56 -5.12
CA ALA A 69 -18.97 26.19 -6.37
C ALA A 69 -19.77 27.49 -6.16
N ALA A 70 -20.48 27.61 -5.03
CA ALA A 70 -21.16 28.83 -4.60
C ALA A 70 -20.22 29.90 -4.02
N GLY A 71 -18.90 29.63 -3.93
CA GLY A 71 -17.90 30.58 -3.43
C GLY A 71 -17.90 30.74 -1.92
N VAL A 72 -18.48 29.78 -1.18
CA VAL A 72 -18.45 29.77 0.28
C VAL A 72 -17.01 29.51 0.75
N LYS A 73 -16.55 30.24 1.78
CA LYS A 73 -15.20 30.06 2.29
C LYS A 73 -15.09 28.69 2.99
N MET A 74 -14.22 27.83 2.49
CA MET A 74 -13.91 26.52 3.08
C MET A 74 -12.66 26.62 3.95
N ILE A 75 -12.74 26.19 5.21
CA ILE A 75 -11.60 26.05 6.11
C ILE A 75 -11.48 24.57 6.45
N ARG A 76 -10.36 23.94 6.07
CA ARG A 76 -10.07 22.53 6.34
C ARG A 76 -8.60 22.36 6.68
N ALA A 77 -8.25 21.26 7.35
CA ALA A 77 -6.85 20.94 7.58
C ALA A 77 -6.22 20.54 6.25
N GLU A 78 -4.98 20.94 6.01
CA GLU A 78 -4.27 20.51 4.82
C GLU A 78 -4.00 19.00 4.93
N PRO A 79 -4.44 18.18 3.95
CA PRO A 79 -4.19 16.75 3.96
C PRO A 79 -2.68 16.48 3.95
N ILE A 80 -2.24 15.52 4.73
CA ILE A 80 -0.85 15.06 4.70
C ILE A 80 -0.72 14.04 3.56
N HIS A 81 0.33 14.17 2.75
CA HIS A 81 0.67 13.15 1.77
C HIS A 81 0.79 11.77 2.45
N GLY A 82 -0.06 10.83 2.04
CA GLY A 82 -0.17 9.50 2.66
C GLY A 82 -1.42 9.29 3.52
N ASP A 83 -2.24 10.31 3.81
CA ASP A 83 -3.47 10.14 4.61
C ASP A 83 -4.44 9.10 4.00
N ARG A 84 -4.43 8.91 2.66
CA ARG A 84 -5.21 7.85 1.99
C ARG A 84 -4.81 6.42 2.40
N LEU A 85 -3.57 6.20 2.83
CA LEU A 85 -3.14 4.91 3.39
C LEU A 85 -3.83 4.64 4.73
N VAL A 86 -3.97 5.68 5.56
CA VAL A 86 -4.68 5.60 6.84
C VAL A 86 -6.17 5.33 6.60
N GLU A 87 -6.75 5.98 5.58
CA GLU A 87 -8.13 5.71 5.17
C GLU A 87 -8.32 4.25 4.70
N ALA A 88 -7.43 3.73 3.86
CA ALA A 88 -7.46 2.34 3.40
C ALA A 88 -7.36 1.34 4.57
N ALA A 89 -6.45 1.59 5.52
CA ALA A 89 -6.33 0.77 6.74
C ALA A 89 -7.62 0.81 7.58
N SER A 90 -8.25 1.99 7.71
CA SER A 90 -9.53 2.14 8.39
C SER A 90 -10.66 1.40 7.68
N ILE A 91 -10.69 1.41 6.34
CA ILE A 91 -11.65 0.62 5.55
C ILE A 91 -11.44 -0.88 5.79
N MET A 92 -10.19 -1.35 5.74
CA MET A 92 -9.85 -2.75 6.02
C MET A 92 -10.33 -3.19 7.41
N ASP A 93 -10.11 -2.38 8.44
CA ASP A 93 -10.60 -2.71 9.79
C ASP A 93 -12.13 -2.76 9.85
N ARG A 94 -12.84 -1.85 9.17
CA ARG A 94 -14.31 -1.91 9.08
C ARG A 94 -14.80 -3.15 8.35
N LEU A 95 -14.17 -3.53 7.24
CA LEU A 95 -14.52 -4.75 6.50
C LEU A 95 -14.31 -5.99 7.36
N TRP A 96 -13.17 -6.07 8.04
CA TRP A 96 -12.85 -7.16 8.97
C TRP A 96 -13.91 -7.29 10.07
N ASN A 97 -14.27 -6.17 10.72
CA ASN A 97 -15.20 -6.15 11.85
C ASN A 97 -16.67 -6.35 11.46
N ARG A 98 -17.05 -6.17 10.18
CA ARG A 98 -18.40 -6.48 9.70
C ARG A 98 -18.69 -7.97 9.67
N GLY A 99 -17.64 -8.81 9.69
CA GLY A 99 -17.76 -10.24 9.48
C GLY A 99 -18.05 -10.54 8.01
N GLY A 100 -17.23 -11.40 7.40
CA GLY A 100 -17.25 -11.61 5.97
C GLY A 100 -16.06 -12.43 5.48
N TRP A 101 -15.85 -12.45 4.17
CA TRP A 101 -14.73 -13.15 3.54
C TRP A 101 -13.38 -12.68 4.09
N GLU A 102 -13.24 -11.39 4.37
CA GLU A 102 -12.02 -10.77 4.90
C GLU A 102 -11.61 -11.44 6.23
N SER A 103 -12.57 -11.61 7.13
CA SER A 103 -12.34 -12.22 8.45
C SER A 103 -12.06 -13.73 8.41
N THR A 104 -12.29 -14.40 7.27
CA THR A 104 -11.97 -15.83 7.10
C THR A 104 -10.54 -16.06 6.58
N GLN A 105 -9.84 -15.00 6.18
CA GLN A 105 -8.52 -15.13 5.57
C GLN A 105 -7.42 -15.45 6.58
N THR A 106 -6.38 -16.12 6.09
CA THR A 106 -5.17 -16.46 6.82
C THR A 106 -3.94 -16.05 6.02
N HIS A 107 -2.76 -15.99 6.66
CA HIS A 107 -1.52 -15.74 5.93
C HIS A 107 -1.29 -16.76 4.79
N GLU A 108 -1.61 -18.03 5.04
CA GLU A 108 -1.45 -19.11 4.07
C GLU A 108 -2.40 -18.94 2.88
N SER A 109 -3.69 -18.69 3.15
CA SER A 109 -4.70 -18.56 2.08
C SER A 109 -4.46 -17.36 1.17
N LEU A 110 -3.83 -16.30 1.69
CA LEU A 110 -3.50 -15.10 0.91
C LEU A 110 -2.15 -15.16 0.19
N SER A 111 -1.31 -16.15 0.50
CA SER A 111 0.04 -16.22 -0.05
C SER A 111 0.09 -16.38 -1.57
N VAL A 112 -0.91 -17.05 -2.16
CA VAL A 112 -1.03 -17.20 -3.62
C VAL A 112 -1.31 -15.86 -4.27
N TYR A 113 -2.29 -15.11 -3.76
CA TYR A 113 -2.62 -13.77 -4.26
C TYR A 113 -1.42 -12.83 -4.15
N LEU A 114 -0.70 -12.83 -3.02
CA LEU A 114 0.51 -12.02 -2.87
C LEU A 114 1.56 -12.29 -3.98
N VAL A 115 1.69 -13.54 -4.43
CA VAL A 115 2.58 -13.89 -5.55
C VAL A 115 1.99 -13.40 -6.87
N GLU A 116 0.70 -13.58 -7.10
CA GLU A 116 -0.01 -13.07 -8.30
C GLU A 116 0.15 -11.56 -8.45
N GLU A 117 -0.23 -10.77 -7.44
CA GLU A 117 -0.09 -9.29 -7.45
C GLU A 117 1.36 -8.86 -7.69
N THR A 118 2.33 -9.61 -7.16
CA THR A 118 3.75 -9.32 -7.38
C THR A 118 4.13 -9.46 -8.85
N TYR A 119 3.60 -10.47 -9.55
CA TYR A 119 3.86 -10.66 -10.98
C TYR A 119 3.08 -9.67 -11.84
N GLU A 120 1.86 -9.30 -11.46
CA GLU A 120 1.07 -8.28 -12.15
C GLU A 120 1.76 -6.90 -12.08
N VAL A 121 2.27 -6.50 -10.90
CA VAL A 121 3.14 -5.31 -10.78
C VAL A 121 4.36 -5.39 -11.71
N LEU A 122 5.01 -6.55 -11.81
CA LEU A 122 6.18 -6.72 -12.69
C LEU A 122 5.81 -6.60 -14.17
N ASP A 123 4.65 -7.09 -14.56
CA ASP A 123 4.17 -7.00 -15.93
C ASP A 123 3.73 -5.57 -16.28
N ALA A 124 3.08 -4.85 -15.36
CA ALA A 124 2.79 -3.42 -15.50
C ALA A 124 4.06 -2.56 -15.64
N ILE A 125 5.13 -2.86 -14.90
CA ILE A 125 6.44 -2.21 -15.06
C ILE A 125 7.01 -2.46 -16.47
N ARG A 126 6.85 -3.67 -17.01
CA ARG A 126 7.41 -4.04 -18.33
C ARG A 126 6.60 -3.48 -19.48
N SER A 127 5.30 -3.28 -19.29
CA SER A 127 4.40 -2.70 -20.29
C SER A 127 4.48 -1.17 -20.34
N ASP A 128 5.13 -0.53 -19.36
CA ASP A 128 5.21 0.93 -19.21
C ASP A 128 3.82 1.59 -19.08
N ASP A 129 2.85 0.85 -18.53
CA ASP A 129 1.50 1.36 -18.25
C ASP A 129 1.42 1.90 -16.82
N GLU A 130 1.49 3.23 -16.69
CA GLU A 130 1.44 3.90 -15.38
C GLU A 130 0.08 3.74 -14.68
N SER A 131 -1.01 3.56 -15.42
CA SER A 131 -2.33 3.38 -14.83
C SER A 131 -2.46 2.01 -14.21
N ASP A 132 -2.05 0.99 -14.97
CA ASP A 132 -2.00 -0.41 -14.55
C ASP A 132 -1.05 -0.55 -13.35
N LEU A 133 0.16 0.02 -13.43
CA LEU A 133 1.12 -0.01 -12.33
C LEU A 133 0.55 0.56 -11.03
N ARG A 134 -0.26 1.62 -11.11
CA ARG A 134 -0.90 2.21 -9.93
C ARG A 134 -1.96 1.30 -9.34
N GLU A 135 -2.73 0.59 -10.17
CA GLU A 135 -3.73 -0.39 -9.76
C GLU A 135 -3.07 -1.56 -9.04
N GLU A 136 -2.09 -2.18 -9.68
CA GLU A 136 -1.37 -3.35 -9.16
C GLU A 136 -0.56 -3.04 -7.88
N LEU A 137 0.01 -1.84 -7.77
CA LEU A 137 0.63 -1.40 -6.51
C LEU A 137 -0.41 -1.23 -5.39
N GLY A 138 -1.64 -0.90 -5.74
CA GLY A 138 -2.78 -0.84 -4.81
C GLY A 138 -3.15 -2.23 -4.29
N ASP A 139 -3.19 -3.23 -5.16
CA ASP A 139 -3.51 -4.61 -4.77
C ASP A 139 -2.36 -5.26 -3.98
N LEU A 140 -1.11 -4.97 -4.33
CA LEU A 140 0.03 -5.36 -3.51
C LEU A 140 -0.02 -4.71 -2.11
N LEU A 141 -0.43 -3.44 -2.02
CA LEU A 141 -0.67 -2.77 -0.74
C LEU A 141 -1.82 -3.42 0.04
N LEU A 142 -2.90 -3.84 -0.64
CA LEU A 142 -4.02 -4.55 -0.03
C LEU A 142 -3.55 -5.83 0.68
N GLN A 143 -2.61 -6.58 0.09
CA GLN A 143 -2.01 -7.75 0.73
C GLN A 143 -1.25 -7.39 2.03
N VAL A 144 -0.52 -6.27 2.05
CA VAL A 144 0.15 -5.78 3.27
C VAL A 144 -0.88 -5.43 4.36
N LEU A 145 -1.98 -4.77 4.00
CA LEU A 145 -3.06 -4.44 4.92
C LEU A 145 -3.72 -5.71 5.49
N PHE A 146 -4.01 -6.71 4.66
CA PHE A 146 -4.58 -7.99 5.10
C PHE A 146 -3.67 -8.72 6.09
N HIS A 147 -2.39 -8.91 5.75
CA HIS A 147 -1.47 -9.60 6.64
C HIS A 147 -1.27 -8.85 7.96
N SER A 148 -1.25 -7.52 7.92
CA SER A 148 -1.20 -6.70 9.14
C SER A 148 -2.46 -6.85 9.99
N ARG A 149 -3.65 -6.88 9.36
CA ARG A 149 -4.92 -7.05 10.07
C ARG A 149 -5.09 -8.45 10.67
N ILE A 150 -4.65 -9.50 9.96
CA ILE A 150 -4.61 -10.88 10.46
C ILE A 150 -3.72 -10.97 11.70
N ALA A 151 -2.50 -10.43 11.62
CA ALA A 151 -1.57 -10.39 12.75
C ALA A 151 -2.14 -9.63 13.95
N GLN A 152 -2.83 -8.52 13.70
CA GLN A 152 -3.49 -7.74 14.75
C GLN A 152 -4.62 -8.54 15.40
N SER A 153 -5.40 -9.31 14.62
CA SER A 153 -6.46 -10.17 15.15
C SER A 153 -5.94 -11.28 16.07
N HIS A 154 -4.68 -11.70 15.87
CA HIS A 154 -3.98 -12.65 16.72
C HIS A 154 -3.16 -11.98 17.85
N GLY A 155 -3.17 -10.65 17.95
CA GLY A 155 -2.43 -9.90 18.97
C GLY A 155 -0.90 -9.97 18.82
N VAL A 156 -0.40 -10.15 17.59
CA VAL A 156 1.04 -10.32 17.33
C VAL A 156 1.73 -9.00 16.97
N PHE A 157 1.19 -8.28 15.99
CA PHE A 157 1.62 -6.94 15.56
C PHE A 157 0.50 -6.29 14.75
N GLU A 158 0.59 -4.98 14.52
CA GLU A 158 -0.35 -4.25 13.67
C GLU A 158 0.35 -3.48 12.54
N LEU A 159 -0.43 -2.78 11.70
CA LEU A 159 0.10 -2.06 10.55
C LEU A 159 1.16 -1.01 10.94
N ASP A 160 0.95 -0.33 12.07
CA ASP A 160 1.88 0.68 12.57
C ASP A 160 3.23 0.06 13.00
N ASP A 161 3.24 -1.17 13.49
CA ASP A 161 4.49 -1.91 13.76
C ASP A 161 5.25 -2.22 12.48
N VAL A 162 4.53 -2.60 11.41
CA VAL A 162 5.12 -2.85 10.08
C VAL A 162 5.74 -1.57 9.52
N ALA A 163 5.00 -0.46 9.56
CA ALA A 163 5.48 0.86 9.14
C ALA A 163 6.67 1.32 10.00
N GLY A 164 6.59 1.16 11.31
CA GLY A 164 7.67 1.50 12.25
C GLY A 164 8.94 0.71 11.99
N ALA A 165 8.83 -0.59 11.73
CA ALA A 165 9.96 -1.44 11.35
C ALA A 165 10.58 -1.02 10.00
N LEU A 166 9.78 -0.57 9.04
CA LEU A 166 10.26 0.01 7.79
C LEU A 166 10.98 1.34 8.03
N ILE A 167 10.36 2.27 8.77
CA ILE A 167 10.93 3.59 9.08
C ILE A 167 12.28 3.44 9.79
N ALA A 168 12.35 2.62 10.85
CA ALA A 168 13.59 2.37 11.57
C ALA A 168 14.70 1.86 10.64
N LYS A 169 14.36 0.97 9.70
CA LYS A 169 15.29 0.43 8.70
C LYS A 169 15.72 1.48 7.68
N LEU A 170 14.80 2.29 7.17
CA LEU A 170 15.11 3.38 6.23
C LEU A 170 16.01 4.42 6.88
N VAL A 171 15.68 4.87 8.09
CA VAL A 171 16.49 5.85 8.85
C VAL A 171 17.89 5.28 9.15
N HIS A 172 17.96 4.04 9.61
CA HIS A 172 19.25 3.40 9.92
C HIS A 172 20.15 3.30 8.68
N ARG A 173 19.59 2.91 7.52
CA ARG A 173 20.34 2.66 6.29
C ARG A 173 20.50 3.89 5.40
N SER A 174 19.86 5.00 5.75
CA SER A 174 20.02 6.29 5.08
C SER A 174 20.62 7.35 6.02
N PRO A 175 21.90 7.23 6.44
CA PRO A 175 22.56 8.25 7.27
C PRO A 175 22.56 9.66 6.65
N HIS A 176 22.39 9.73 5.33
CA HIS A 176 22.32 10.98 4.60
C HIS A 176 21.01 11.75 4.79
N LEU A 177 19.94 11.13 5.31
CA LEU A 177 18.70 11.84 5.66
C LEU A 177 18.94 12.98 6.66
N VAL A 178 20.02 12.91 7.45
CA VAL A 178 20.43 13.96 8.39
C VAL A 178 21.62 14.79 7.89
N SER A 179 22.16 14.51 6.71
CA SER A 179 23.29 15.26 6.13
C SER A 179 22.81 16.25 5.07
N SER A 180 23.24 17.50 5.16
CA SER A 180 22.87 18.55 4.21
C SER A 180 23.77 18.62 2.97
N GLY A 181 24.59 17.58 2.70
CA GLY A 181 25.57 17.53 1.61
C GLY A 181 25.14 16.65 0.45
N VAL A 182 25.76 16.84 -0.72
CA VAL A 182 25.60 15.94 -1.87
C VAL A 182 26.21 14.59 -1.52
N VAL A 183 25.43 13.52 -1.63
CA VAL A 183 25.85 12.16 -1.36
C VAL A 183 26.30 11.51 -2.66
N ASP A 184 27.48 10.90 -2.67
CA ASP A 184 27.88 10.01 -3.77
C ASP A 184 26.99 8.75 -3.78
N ILE A 185 26.30 8.49 -4.88
CA ILE A 185 25.38 7.36 -5.05
C ILE A 185 26.12 6.04 -4.79
N ALA A 186 27.35 5.89 -5.30
CA ALA A 186 28.12 4.66 -5.11
C ALA A 186 28.54 4.47 -3.64
N GLU A 187 28.73 5.56 -2.89
CA GLU A 187 28.99 5.52 -1.46
C GLU A 187 27.72 5.18 -0.66
N GLN A 188 26.58 5.73 -1.06
CA GLN A 188 25.27 5.45 -0.49
C GLN A 188 24.90 3.97 -0.62
N GLU A 189 25.08 3.38 -1.81
CA GLU A 189 24.83 1.96 -2.05
C GLU A 189 25.75 1.07 -1.21
N ARG A 190 27.05 1.40 -1.14
CA ARG A 190 28.02 0.67 -0.30
C ARG A 190 27.65 0.74 1.18
N ALA A 191 27.28 1.92 1.67
CA ALA A 191 26.87 2.11 3.06
C ALA A 191 25.58 1.33 3.39
N TRP A 192 24.61 1.37 2.48
CA TRP A 192 23.37 0.61 2.61
C TRP A 192 23.62 -0.90 2.72
N ASP A 193 24.45 -1.45 1.83
CA ASP A 193 24.78 -2.87 1.82
C ASP A 193 25.62 -3.28 3.04
N ALA A 194 26.54 -2.44 3.50
CA ALA A 194 27.33 -2.68 4.70
C ALA A 194 26.46 -2.75 5.97
N LEU A 195 25.53 -1.80 6.15
CA LEU A 195 24.61 -1.78 7.29
C LEU A 195 23.65 -2.96 7.26
N LYS A 196 23.12 -3.30 6.08
CA LYS A 196 22.29 -4.50 5.87
C LYS A 196 23.04 -5.80 6.18
N ALA A 197 24.34 -5.86 5.93
CA ALA A 197 25.17 -7.01 6.30
C ALA A 197 25.39 -7.07 7.82
N ALA A 198 25.67 -5.95 8.48
CA ALA A 198 25.90 -5.87 9.91
C ALA A 198 24.66 -6.21 10.76
N GLU A 199 23.46 -5.77 10.34
CA GLU A 199 22.18 -6.13 11.01
C GLU A 199 21.91 -7.64 10.99
N LYS A 200 22.39 -8.31 9.95
CA LYS A 200 22.21 -9.74 9.73
C LYS A 200 23.49 -10.45 10.14
N ALA A 201 23.76 -10.48 11.45
CA ALA A 201 24.81 -11.28 12.07
C ALA A 201 24.52 -12.78 11.87
N ARG A 202 24.72 -13.24 10.63
CA ARG A 202 24.45 -14.60 10.20
C ARG A 202 25.66 -15.47 10.45
N ALA A 203 25.44 -16.68 10.93
CA ALA A 203 26.48 -17.67 11.07
C ALA A 203 26.92 -18.21 9.69
N SER A 204 26.01 -18.23 8.72
CA SER A 204 26.27 -18.66 7.34
C SER A 204 25.83 -17.61 6.32
N SER A 205 26.56 -17.53 5.20
CA SER A 205 26.17 -16.74 4.03
C SER A 205 24.80 -17.18 3.48
N MET A 206 24.38 -18.42 3.75
CA MET A 206 23.10 -18.99 3.31
C MET A 206 21.92 -18.63 4.24
N ASP A 207 22.15 -18.09 5.43
CA ASP A 207 21.06 -17.86 6.39
C ASP A 207 20.06 -16.80 5.91
N GLY A 208 18.76 -17.05 6.07
CA GLY A 208 17.70 -16.16 5.62
C GLY A 208 17.63 -15.99 4.11
N ILE A 209 17.93 -17.06 3.35
CA ILE A 209 17.42 -17.25 1.99
C ILE A 209 15.99 -17.80 2.12
N ALA A 210 15.01 -17.13 1.50
CA ALA A 210 13.63 -17.60 1.53
C ALA A 210 13.49 -18.82 0.60
N ARG A 211 13.22 -19.99 1.17
CA ARG A 211 13.14 -21.25 0.40
C ARG A 211 11.84 -21.40 -0.40
N SER A 212 10.83 -20.58 -0.11
CA SER A 212 9.56 -20.53 -0.82
C SER A 212 9.62 -19.78 -2.16
N GLN A 213 10.75 -19.15 -2.48
CA GLN A 213 10.94 -18.50 -3.79
C GLN A 213 10.91 -19.54 -4.93
N PRO A 214 10.49 -19.15 -6.14
CA PRO A 214 10.63 -19.99 -7.33
C PRO A 214 12.06 -20.55 -7.46
N PRO A 215 12.23 -21.83 -7.83
CA PRO A 215 13.53 -22.50 -7.82
C PRO A 215 14.64 -21.76 -8.59
N LEU A 216 14.32 -21.13 -9.72
CA LEU A 216 15.29 -20.34 -10.49
C LEU A 216 15.79 -19.12 -9.72
N LEU A 217 14.88 -18.34 -9.12
CA LEU A 217 15.24 -17.18 -8.30
C LEU A 217 16.03 -17.60 -7.05
N LEU A 218 15.64 -18.72 -6.44
CA LEU A 218 16.36 -19.32 -5.32
C LEU A 218 17.79 -19.70 -5.72
N ALA A 219 17.98 -20.36 -6.86
CA ALA A 219 19.28 -20.78 -7.35
C ALA A 219 20.20 -19.59 -7.63
N GLU A 220 19.71 -18.57 -8.32
CA GLU A 220 20.46 -17.31 -8.55
C GLU A 220 20.85 -16.64 -7.23
N LYS A 221 19.95 -16.65 -6.23
CA LYS A 221 20.25 -16.09 -4.90
C LYS A 221 21.35 -16.85 -4.18
N VAL A 222 21.31 -18.19 -4.24
CA VAL A 222 22.33 -19.06 -3.63
C VAL A 222 23.68 -18.82 -4.28
N LEU A 223 23.76 -18.89 -5.62
CA LEU A 223 24.98 -18.62 -6.38
C LEU A 223 25.56 -17.24 -6.06
N SER A 224 24.73 -16.19 -6.09
CA SER A 224 25.15 -14.83 -5.77
C SER A 224 25.73 -14.71 -4.36
N ARG A 225 25.15 -15.38 -3.35
CA ARG A 225 25.67 -15.34 -1.98
C ARG A 225 26.92 -16.18 -1.80
N ALA A 226 27.01 -17.34 -2.46
CA ALA A 226 28.17 -18.19 -2.40
C ALA A 226 29.39 -17.52 -3.06
N ALA A 227 29.20 -16.88 -4.22
CA ALA A 227 30.20 -16.08 -4.90
C ALA A 227 30.66 -14.89 -4.04
N LYS A 228 29.73 -14.12 -3.43
CA LYS A 228 30.07 -13.02 -2.52
C LYS A 228 30.85 -13.45 -1.28
N ALA A 229 30.62 -14.67 -0.79
CA ALA A 229 31.35 -15.24 0.33
C ALA A 229 32.67 -15.93 -0.08
N GLY A 230 32.90 -16.14 -1.38
CA GLY A 230 34.09 -16.83 -1.91
C GLY A 230 34.14 -18.32 -1.57
N VAL A 231 32.99 -18.99 -1.40
CA VAL A 231 32.90 -20.39 -0.92
C VAL A 231 32.31 -21.36 -1.95
N ILE A 232 32.25 -20.98 -3.24
CA ILE A 232 31.74 -21.86 -4.31
C ILE A 232 32.91 -22.54 -5.05
N GLU A 233 32.79 -23.85 -5.28
CA GLU A 233 33.70 -24.60 -6.15
C GLU A 233 33.17 -24.60 -7.58
N SER A 234 34.07 -24.53 -8.58
CA SER A 234 33.69 -24.38 -9.99
C SER A 234 32.88 -25.56 -10.57
N ALA A 235 32.99 -26.75 -9.97
CA ALA A 235 32.26 -27.94 -10.42
C ALA A 235 30.80 -27.92 -9.96
N ASP A 236 30.54 -27.53 -8.70
CA ASP A 236 29.19 -27.38 -8.16
C ASP A 236 28.42 -26.25 -8.87
N GLU A 237 29.13 -25.20 -9.26
CA GLU A 237 28.59 -24.09 -10.05
C GLU A 237 28.14 -24.54 -11.44
N ALA A 238 28.98 -25.31 -12.15
CA ALA A 238 28.68 -25.78 -13.50
C ALA A 238 27.45 -26.72 -13.58
N ASP A 239 27.33 -27.65 -12.63
CA ASP A 239 26.18 -28.57 -12.58
C ASP A 239 24.87 -27.82 -12.28
N LEU A 240 24.92 -26.85 -11.35
CA LEU A 240 23.77 -26.03 -11.03
C LEU A 240 23.40 -25.08 -12.18
N GLU A 241 24.38 -24.48 -12.86
CA GLU A 241 24.17 -23.65 -14.06
C GLU A 241 23.49 -24.45 -15.18
N ALA A 242 23.89 -25.70 -15.39
CA ALA A 242 23.26 -26.58 -16.37
C ALA A 242 21.78 -26.87 -16.03
N LEU A 243 21.47 -27.11 -14.76
CA LEU A 243 20.10 -27.29 -14.28
C LEU A 243 19.26 -26.01 -14.43
N ILE A 244 19.82 -24.86 -14.07
CA ILE A 244 19.18 -23.54 -14.25
C ILE A 244 18.80 -23.34 -15.72
N GLU A 245 19.74 -23.61 -16.63
CA GLU A 245 19.51 -23.45 -18.06
C GLU A 245 18.48 -24.46 -18.60
N GLN A 246 18.45 -25.69 -18.08
CA GLN A 246 17.38 -26.65 -18.40
C GLN A 246 16.00 -26.14 -17.94
N CYS A 247 15.90 -25.59 -16.73
CA CYS A 247 14.67 -25.01 -16.21
C CYS A 247 14.20 -23.82 -17.05
N ARG A 248 15.09 -22.89 -17.41
CA ARG A 248 14.74 -21.74 -18.28
C ARG A 248 14.17 -22.18 -19.64
N ARG A 249 14.75 -23.23 -20.23
CA ARG A 249 14.23 -23.81 -21.47
C ARG A 249 12.84 -24.42 -21.30
N ALA A 250 12.61 -25.13 -20.19
CA ALA A 250 11.31 -25.70 -19.88
C ALA A 250 10.24 -24.61 -19.63
N ASP A 251 10.58 -23.56 -18.88
CA ASP A 251 9.69 -22.42 -18.62
C ASP A 251 9.33 -21.70 -19.93
N THR A 252 10.31 -21.44 -20.79
CA THR A 252 10.06 -20.82 -22.11
C THR A 252 9.11 -21.68 -22.96
N ALA A 253 9.30 -22.99 -22.96
CA ALA A 253 8.43 -23.91 -23.69
C ALA A 253 7.00 -23.95 -23.12
N LEU A 254 6.86 -23.92 -21.79
CA LEU A 254 5.56 -23.89 -21.13
C LEU A 254 4.82 -22.58 -21.41
N LEU A 255 5.49 -21.43 -21.30
CA LEU A 255 4.91 -20.12 -21.62
C LEU A 255 4.40 -20.10 -23.06
N GLY A 256 5.20 -20.55 -24.03
CA GLY A 256 4.76 -20.63 -25.43
C GLY A 256 3.54 -21.54 -25.62
N ALA A 257 3.44 -22.66 -24.89
CA ALA A 257 2.26 -23.53 -24.94
C ALA A 257 1.02 -22.88 -24.29
N LEU A 258 1.20 -22.14 -23.20
CA LEU A 258 0.13 -21.39 -22.53
C LEU A 258 -0.38 -20.25 -23.42
N ASP A 259 0.51 -19.50 -24.09
CA ASP A 259 0.13 -18.45 -25.03
C ASP A 259 -0.75 -19.00 -26.17
N MET A 260 -0.38 -20.17 -26.71
CA MET A 260 -1.17 -20.87 -27.72
C MET A 260 -2.55 -21.28 -27.18
N LEU A 261 -2.61 -21.78 -25.95
CA LEU A 261 -3.87 -22.17 -25.31
C LEU A 261 -4.76 -20.95 -25.04
N ILE A 262 -4.20 -19.85 -24.54
CA ILE A 262 -4.91 -18.58 -24.30
C ILE A 262 -5.48 -18.05 -25.62
N ALA A 263 -4.69 -18.05 -26.69
CA ALA A 263 -5.15 -17.62 -28.01
C ALA A 263 -6.33 -18.48 -28.51
N ASP A 264 -6.25 -19.81 -28.34
CA ASP A 264 -7.33 -20.73 -28.72
C ASP A 264 -8.60 -20.54 -27.87
N ILE A 265 -8.46 -20.32 -26.57
CA ILE A 265 -9.59 -19.98 -25.67
C ILE A 265 -10.27 -18.70 -26.15
N ARG A 266 -9.52 -17.62 -26.39
CA ARG A 266 -10.07 -16.34 -26.88
C ARG A 266 -10.84 -16.51 -28.19
N ILE A 267 -10.34 -17.35 -29.11
CA ILE A 267 -11.04 -17.68 -30.35
C ILE A 267 -12.37 -18.38 -30.08
N ARG A 268 -12.42 -19.33 -29.13
CA ARG A 268 -13.65 -20.05 -28.76
C ARG A 268 -14.66 -19.16 -28.06
N GLU A 269 -14.21 -18.26 -27.19
CA GLU A 269 -15.03 -17.27 -26.51
C GLU A 269 -15.68 -16.31 -27.52
N GLY A 270 -14.88 -15.78 -28.44
CA GLY A 270 -15.39 -14.96 -29.56
C GLY A 270 -16.25 -15.72 -30.58
N ARG A 271 -16.33 -17.05 -30.49
CA ARG A 271 -17.18 -17.92 -31.32
C ARG A 271 -18.43 -18.42 -30.59
N ARG A 272 -18.66 -18.11 -29.31
CA ARG A 272 -19.95 -18.39 -28.66
C ARG A 272 -21.02 -17.49 -29.31
N PRO A 273 -22.05 -18.05 -29.96
CA PRO A 273 -23.16 -17.23 -30.44
C PRO A 273 -23.92 -16.64 -29.26
N GLU A 274 -24.19 -15.34 -29.30
CA GLU A 274 -25.26 -14.75 -28.52
C GLU A 274 -26.57 -15.49 -28.87
N ASN A 275 -27.25 -15.98 -27.83
CA ASN A 275 -28.58 -16.59 -27.80
C ASN A 275 -28.74 -18.05 -28.25
N VAL A 276 -29.07 -18.89 -27.25
CA VAL A 276 -30.15 -19.88 -27.38
C VAL A 276 -31.06 -19.70 -26.15
N GLU A 277 -31.93 -18.69 -26.22
CA GLU A 277 -33.25 -18.76 -25.59
C GLU A 277 -34.23 -19.18 -26.68
N ASP A 278 -34.89 -20.32 -26.49
CA ASP A 278 -36.26 -20.62 -26.90
C ASP A 278 -36.78 -21.77 -26.01
#